data_AF-A0A0G1N0Y4-F1
#
_entry.id   AF-A0A0G1N0Y4-F1
#
_cell.length_a   1.000
_cell.length_b   1.000
_cell.length_c   1.000
_cell.angle_alpha   90.00
_cell.angle_beta   90.00
_cell.angle_gamma   90.00
#
_symmetry.space_group_name_H-M   'P 1'
#
loop_
_entity.id
_entity.type
_entity.pdbx_description
1 polymer ?
#
loop_
_entity_poly.entity_id
_entity_poly.type
_entity_poly.pdbx_seq_one_letter_code
_entity_poly.pdbx_strand_id
1 'polypeptide(L)'
;MKLIVQLVVWNGKKYLPYLFDSLAAQTLKDWHLMILDNGSSDGSAEWLERHAHEAGAPYTFQAQSENSGFAGGHNMLFKKSRAEFSGASYVLLLNQDMYAEPDCFKKILAFAERHTDAGAFSPRLMRWNFSALAAVSPEALVRGGTDGALEQSKTNFVDTLGLKACSTRRVIDWLTGRLYSDALLVPYARRRNDGGVEVFGVSGALPLYRVSALHSALCDGNLFDPDYGSYKEDVDLAWRLRLAGWRAFTVLDAVAYHDRTAAGPQDTSDRAARAQYQKKPDYVRSQSYRNHLLTLFKNELWQNLLIDGVSIFWYELKKFGYLLVRHPHLLARAWYDIIRLLPRTFKKRREAMHHKKIGWMILRRWWDV
;
A
#
# COMPACT_ATOMS: atom_id res chain seq x y z
N MET A 1 4.98 -23.80 -5.81
CA MET A 1 4.91 -22.62 -4.95
C MET A 1 4.02 -21.56 -5.55
N LYS A 2 2.90 -21.25 -4.89
CA LYS A 2 1.89 -20.31 -5.41
C LYS A 2 2.08 -18.85 -5.00
N LEU A 3 2.67 -18.58 -3.84
CA LEU A 3 2.76 -17.24 -3.23
C LEU A 3 4.21 -16.82 -2.97
N ILE A 4 4.58 -15.63 -3.44
CA ILE A 4 5.80 -14.92 -3.04
C ILE A 4 5.42 -13.76 -2.14
N VAL A 5 6.06 -13.65 -0.98
CA VAL A 5 5.94 -12.52 -0.06
C VAL A 5 7.18 -11.64 -0.21
N GLN A 6 7.02 -10.36 -0.49
CA GLN A 6 8.09 -9.39 -0.64
C GLN A 6 8.11 -8.46 0.56
N LEU A 7 9.20 -8.48 1.32
CA LEU A 7 9.43 -7.63 2.48
C LEU A 7 10.58 -6.66 2.16
N VAL A 8 10.26 -5.37 2.09
CA VAL A 8 11.26 -4.30 1.96
C VAL A 8 11.42 -3.64 3.33
N VAL A 9 12.64 -3.67 3.87
CA VAL A 9 12.97 -3.16 5.21
C VAL A 9 13.83 -1.91 5.07
N TRP A 10 13.48 -0.85 5.82
CA TRP A 10 14.31 0.33 5.99
C TRP A 10 14.14 0.88 7.40
N ASN A 11 15.19 0.77 8.21
CA ASN A 11 15.21 1.22 9.61
C ASN A 11 14.01 0.70 10.43
N GLY A 12 13.77 -0.61 10.34
CA GLY A 12 12.58 -1.29 10.86
C GLY A 12 12.82 -2.21 12.06
N LYS A 13 14.03 -2.24 12.62
CA LYS A 13 14.49 -3.31 13.53
C LYS A 13 13.53 -3.59 14.69
N LYS A 14 12.93 -2.54 15.25
CA LYS A 14 11.98 -2.63 16.38
C LYS A 14 10.72 -3.44 16.08
N TYR A 15 10.30 -3.53 14.83
CA TYR A 15 9.11 -4.29 14.42
C TYR A 15 9.43 -5.73 14.04
N LEU A 16 10.68 -6.01 13.64
CA LEU A 16 11.05 -7.29 13.02
C LEU A 16 10.75 -8.51 13.91
N PRO A 17 11.02 -8.53 15.24
CA PRO A 17 10.66 -9.68 16.06
C PRO A 17 9.17 -10.03 15.97
N TYR A 18 8.29 -9.06 16.18
CA TYR A 18 6.84 -9.26 16.13
C TYR A 18 6.32 -9.61 14.73
N LEU A 19 6.92 -9.01 13.69
CA LEU A 19 6.59 -9.34 12.31
C LEU A 19 6.93 -10.81 12.04
N PHE A 20 8.13 -11.25 12.41
CA PHE A 20 8.61 -12.61 12.16
C PHE A 20 7.84 -13.64 12.99
N ASP A 21 7.46 -13.33 14.23
CA ASP A 21 6.53 -14.16 15.01
C ASP A 21 5.19 -14.36 14.27
N SER A 22 4.63 -13.27 13.72
CA SER A 22 3.37 -13.33 12.98
C SER A 22 3.47 -14.10 11.65
N LEU A 23 4.66 -14.09 11.03
CA LEU A 23 4.96 -14.86 9.82
C LEU A 23 5.10 -16.35 10.13
N ALA A 24 5.82 -16.70 11.20
CA ALA A 24 5.99 -18.08 11.66
C ALA A 24 4.65 -18.72 12.03
N ALA A 25 3.75 -17.93 12.61
CA ALA A 25 2.41 -18.34 12.98
C ALA A 25 1.47 -18.58 11.78
N GLN A 26 1.85 -18.21 10.55
CA GLN A 26 0.97 -18.39 9.40
C GLN A 26 0.63 -19.87 9.16
N THR A 27 -0.66 -20.12 9.01
CA THR A 27 -1.23 -21.45 8.75
C THR A 27 -1.09 -21.89 7.29
N LEU A 28 -0.87 -20.95 6.37
CA LEU A 28 -0.47 -21.25 4.99
C LEU A 28 1.01 -21.67 4.98
N LYS A 29 1.34 -22.80 4.34
CA LYS A 29 2.73 -23.31 4.29
C LYS A 29 3.40 -23.23 2.91
N ASP A 30 2.65 -23.12 1.82
CA ASP A 30 3.21 -23.01 0.45
C ASP A 30 3.45 -21.53 0.05
N TRP A 31 4.49 -20.92 0.64
CA TRP A 31 4.94 -19.57 0.29
C TRP A 31 6.43 -19.38 0.54
N HIS A 32 7.02 -18.35 -0.07
CA HIS A 32 8.43 -17.99 0.10
C HIS A 32 8.59 -16.51 0.38
N LEU A 33 9.50 -16.18 1.29
CA LEU A 33 9.79 -14.83 1.75
C LEU A 33 11.01 -14.26 1.04
N MET A 34 10.84 -13.18 0.28
CA MET A 34 11.94 -12.42 -0.31
C MET A 34 12.14 -11.13 0.48
N ILE A 35 13.29 -11.02 1.13
CA ILE A 35 13.63 -9.92 2.03
C ILE A 35 14.68 -9.03 1.35
N LEU A 36 14.41 -7.74 1.31
CA LEU A 36 15.34 -6.72 0.88
C LEU A 36 15.55 -5.70 2.01
N ASP A 37 16.73 -5.68 2.61
CA ASP A 37 17.15 -4.52 3.40
C ASP A 37 17.56 -3.40 2.45
N ASN A 38 16.90 -2.26 2.57
CA ASN A 38 16.97 -1.13 1.63
C ASN A 38 17.90 -0.03 2.17
N GLY A 39 19.09 -0.41 2.62
CA GLY A 39 20.09 0.50 3.18
C GLY A 39 19.75 0.97 4.59
N SER A 40 19.43 0.03 5.50
CA SER A 40 19.19 0.36 6.90
C SER A 40 20.48 0.72 7.65
N SER A 41 20.36 1.57 8.66
CA SER A 41 21.43 2.02 9.54
C SER A 41 21.13 1.79 11.03
N ASP A 42 20.00 1.16 11.37
CA ASP A 42 19.53 0.92 12.74
C ASP A 42 19.85 -0.51 13.25
N GLY A 43 20.61 -1.28 12.49
CA GLY A 43 20.90 -2.68 12.78
C GLY A 43 19.88 -3.67 12.22
N SER A 44 18.97 -3.26 11.33
CA SER A 44 17.97 -4.15 10.71
C SER A 44 18.62 -5.25 9.87
N ALA A 45 19.64 -4.93 9.07
CA ALA A 45 20.32 -5.91 8.21
C ALA A 45 20.96 -7.03 9.03
N GLU A 46 21.72 -6.68 10.08
CA GLU A 46 22.39 -7.63 10.98
C GLU A 46 21.41 -8.42 11.85
N TRP A 47 20.21 -7.87 12.08
CA TRP A 47 19.13 -8.63 12.70
C TRP A 47 18.59 -9.67 11.72
N LEU A 48 18.28 -9.27 10.48
CA LEU A 48 17.76 -10.16 9.44
C LEU A 48 18.75 -11.29 9.08
N GLU A 49 20.04 -11.00 9.01
CA GLU A 49 21.06 -12.04 8.76
C GLU A 49 21.02 -13.16 9.81
N ARG A 50 20.71 -12.82 11.06
CA ARG A 50 20.66 -13.77 12.17
C ARG A 50 19.31 -14.45 12.32
N HIS A 51 18.21 -13.73 12.07
CA HIS A 51 16.86 -14.15 12.47
C HIS A 51 15.92 -14.39 11.28
N ALA A 52 16.35 -14.22 10.03
CA ALA A 52 15.46 -14.41 8.88
C ALA A 52 14.83 -15.81 8.80
N HIS A 53 15.55 -16.82 9.31
CA HIS A 53 15.08 -18.20 9.40
C HIS A 53 13.88 -18.37 10.36
N GLU A 54 13.66 -17.43 11.27
CA GLU A 54 12.56 -17.47 12.24
C GLU A 54 11.20 -17.21 11.61
N ALA A 55 11.14 -16.74 10.35
CA ALA A 55 9.88 -16.52 9.63
C ALA A 55 9.06 -17.79 9.38
N GLY A 56 9.63 -18.98 9.62
CA GLY A 56 8.93 -20.27 9.48
C GLY A 56 8.61 -20.65 8.03
N ALA A 57 9.29 -20.04 7.05
CA ALA A 57 9.16 -20.32 5.62
C ALA A 57 10.50 -20.24 4.89
N PRO A 58 10.64 -20.88 3.72
CA PRO A 58 11.80 -20.67 2.84
C PRO A 58 11.97 -19.18 2.52
N TYR A 59 13.20 -18.68 2.58
CA TYR A 59 13.48 -17.26 2.39
C TYR A 59 14.71 -16.99 1.51
N THR A 60 14.74 -15.79 0.94
CA THR A 60 15.93 -15.16 0.36
C THR A 60 16.14 -13.80 1.02
N PHE A 61 17.39 -13.46 1.30
CA PHE A 61 17.76 -12.18 1.91
C PHE A 61 18.79 -11.48 1.03
N GLN A 62 18.63 -10.17 0.88
CA GLN A 62 19.60 -9.29 0.23
C GLN A 62 19.63 -7.96 0.98
N ALA A 63 20.83 -7.43 1.23
CA ALA A 63 21.03 -6.09 1.75
C ALA A 63 21.56 -5.15 0.66
N GLN A 64 21.13 -3.89 0.70
CA GLN A 64 21.62 -2.82 -0.17
C GLN A 64 22.41 -1.79 0.64
N SER A 65 23.33 -1.11 -0.03
CA SER A 65 24.07 0.02 0.55
C SER A 65 23.28 1.33 0.54
N GLU A 66 22.28 1.45 -0.32
CA GLU A 66 21.51 2.67 -0.53
C GLU A 66 20.01 2.40 -0.57
N ASN A 67 19.23 3.37 -0.11
CA ASN A 67 17.78 3.30 -0.12
C ASN A 67 17.20 3.69 -1.49
N SER A 68 16.62 2.71 -2.17
CA SER A 68 15.98 2.85 -3.49
C SER A 68 14.52 3.33 -3.44
N GLY A 69 14.00 3.63 -2.25
CA GLY A 69 12.59 3.94 -2.01
C GLY A 69 11.71 2.69 -1.94
N PHE A 70 10.45 2.88 -1.55
CA PHE A 70 9.48 1.80 -1.41
C PHE A 70 9.17 1.13 -2.76
N ALA A 71 8.91 1.93 -3.78
CA ALA A 71 8.64 1.43 -5.12
C ALA A 71 9.87 0.77 -5.75
N GLY A 72 11.07 1.33 -5.54
CA GLY A 72 12.34 0.76 -6.01
C GLY A 72 12.61 -0.62 -5.44
N GLY A 73 12.51 -0.78 -4.12
CA GLY A 73 12.75 -2.06 -3.45
C GLY A 73 11.78 -3.16 -3.91
N HIS A 74 10.47 -2.85 -3.97
CA HIS A 74 9.48 -3.82 -4.47
C HIS A 74 9.64 -4.11 -5.96
N ASN A 75 10.04 -3.14 -6.78
CA ASN A 75 10.33 -3.39 -8.19
C ASN A 75 11.52 -4.36 -8.38
N MET A 76 12.56 -4.24 -7.54
CA MET A 76 13.70 -5.16 -7.55
C MET A 76 13.28 -6.58 -7.15
N LEU A 77 12.55 -6.72 -6.04
CA LEU A 77 12.03 -8.00 -5.59
C LEU A 77 11.06 -8.62 -6.61
N PHE A 78 10.21 -7.82 -7.26
CA PHE A 78 9.30 -8.30 -8.30
C PHE A 78 10.07 -8.86 -9.50
N LYS A 79 11.06 -8.14 -10.02
CA LYS A 79 11.92 -8.64 -11.12
C LYS A 79 12.62 -9.94 -10.74
N LYS A 80 13.21 -10.01 -9.55
CA LYS A 80 13.88 -11.22 -9.04
C LYS A 80 12.90 -12.39 -8.91
N SER A 81 11.72 -12.14 -8.34
CA SER A 81 10.68 -13.16 -8.19
C SER A 81 10.20 -13.73 -9.53
N ARG A 82 10.14 -12.90 -10.57
CA ARG A 82 9.77 -13.33 -11.93
C ARG A 82 10.82 -14.20 -12.59
N ALA A 83 12.10 -13.97 -12.29
CA ALA A 83 13.21 -14.75 -12.81
C ALA A 83 13.36 -16.10 -12.06
N GLU A 84 13.24 -16.09 -10.73
CA GLU A 84 13.51 -17.25 -9.87
C GLU A 84 12.27 -18.13 -9.63
N PHE A 85 11.07 -17.54 -9.68
CA PHE A 85 9.80 -18.21 -9.34
C PHE A 85 8.75 -18.01 -10.43
N SER A 86 9.07 -18.40 -11.66
CA SER A 86 8.18 -18.24 -12.83
C SER A 86 6.79 -18.87 -12.67
N GLY A 87 6.65 -19.88 -11.81
CA GLY A 87 5.38 -20.54 -11.47
C GLY A 87 4.52 -19.86 -10.39
N ALA A 88 5.00 -18.77 -9.78
CA ALA A 88 4.23 -18.05 -8.77
C ALA A 88 2.99 -17.38 -9.40
N SER A 89 1.83 -17.63 -8.81
CA SER A 89 0.55 -17.07 -9.26
C SER A 89 0.21 -15.75 -8.57
N TYR A 90 0.79 -15.51 -7.40
CA TYR A 90 0.54 -14.33 -6.58
C TYR A 90 1.81 -13.77 -5.95
N VAL A 91 1.82 -12.45 -5.77
CA VAL A 91 2.84 -11.69 -5.05
C VAL A 91 2.15 -10.87 -3.98
N LEU A 92 2.59 -11.01 -2.72
CA LEU A 92 2.13 -10.22 -1.59
C LEU A 92 3.24 -9.25 -1.21
N LEU A 93 2.93 -7.96 -1.12
CA LEU A 93 3.86 -6.98 -0.57
C LEU A 93 3.60 -6.86 0.93
N LEU A 94 4.66 -6.73 1.71
CA LEU A 94 4.59 -6.69 3.16
C LEU A 94 5.44 -5.55 3.68
N ASN A 95 4.81 -4.63 4.41
CA ASN A 95 5.52 -3.62 5.18
C ASN A 95 6.14 -4.22 6.45
N GLN A 96 7.23 -3.60 6.89
CA GLN A 96 7.95 -3.99 8.12
C GLN A 96 7.17 -3.72 9.42
N ASP A 97 6.20 -2.81 9.42
CA ASP A 97 5.43 -2.37 10.60
C ASP A 97 4.04 -3.03 10.69
N MET A 98 4.00 -4.31 10.33
CA MET A 98 2.79 -5.12 10.24
C MET A 98 2.80 -6.27 11.26
N TYR A 99 1.61 -6.71 11.65
CA TYR A 99 1.39 -7.96 12.38
C TYR A 99 0.18 -8.69 11.77
N ALA A 100 0.38 -9.88 11.18
CA ALA A 100 -0.69 -10.62 10.51
C ALA A 100 -1.26 -11.73 11.41
N GLU A 101 -2.58 -11.86 11.46
CA GLU A 101 -3.22 -12.98 12.18
C GLU A 101 -2.86 -14.34 11.52
N PRO A 102 -2.81 -15.46 12.27
CA PRO A 102 -2.31 -16.76 11.79
C PRO A 102 -2.97 -17.29 10.50
N ASP A 103 -4.22 -16.94 10.23
CA ASP A 103 -4.96 -17.38 9.04
C ASP A 103 -5.09 -16.33 7.94
N CYS A 104 -4.42 -15.18 8.10
CA CYS A 104 -4.49 -14.05 7.20
C CYS A 104 -4.10 -14.44 5.76
N PHE A 105 -2.91 -15.02 5.56
CA PHE A 105 -2.42 -15.40 4.22
C PHE A 105 -3.27 -16.48 3.58
N LYS A 106 -3.74 -17.45 4.39
CA LYS A 106 -4.62 -18.53 3.92
C LYS A 106 -5.95 -17.98 3.42
N LYS A 107 -6.59 -17.08 4.18
CA LYS A 107 -7.90 -16.51 3.85
C LYS A 107 -7.85 -15.60 2.62
N ILE A 108 -6.86 -14.69 2.55
CA ILE A 108 -6.72 -13.80 1.39
C ILE A 108 -6.41 -14.58 0.10
N LEU A 109 -5.55 -15.60 0.17
CA LEU A 109 -5.23 -16.43 -0.99
C LEU A 109 -6.44 -17.26 -1.44
N ALA A 110 -7.15 -17.89 -0.50
CA ALA A 110 -8.36 -18.67 -0.81
C ALA A 110 -9.46 -17.80 -1.43
N PHE A 111 -9.62 -16.55 -0.96
CA PHE A 111 -10.53 -15.60 -1.60
C PHE A 111 -10.05 -15.26 -3.02
N ALA A 112 -8.77 -14.93 -3.19
CA ALA A 112 -8.20 -14.61 -4.49
C ALA A 112 -8.38 -15.74 -5.53
N GLU A 113 -8.22 -17.00 -5.13
CA GLU A 113 -8.42 -18.14 -6.04
C GLU A 113 -9.86 -18.28 -6.54
N ARG A 114 -10.86 -17.89 -5.74
CA ARG A 114 -12.28 -17.90 -6.14
C ARG A 114 -12.67 -16.73 -7.04
N HIS A 115 -11.91 -15.62 -6.99
CA HIS A 115 -12.20 -14.38 -7.73
C HIS A 115 -11.20 -14.16 -8.85
N THR A 116 -11.37 -14.92 -9.94
CA THR A 116 -10.47 -14.88 -11.11
C THR A 116 -10.59 -13.60 -11.94
N ASP A 117 -11.63 -12.78 -11.72
CA ASP A 117 -11.82 -11.44 -12.31
C ASP A 117 -11.14 -10.32 -11.49
N ALA A 118 -10.53 -10.66 -10.36
CA ALA A 118 -9.82 -9.72 -9.50
C ALA A 118 -8.29 -9.89 -9.56
N GLY A 119 -7.61 -8.75 -9.53
CA GLY A 119 -6.16 -8.64 -9.64
C GLY A 119 -5.47 -8.19 -8.36
N ALA A 120 -6.20 -7.60 -7.41
CA ALA A 120 -5.65 -7.08 -6.17
C ALA A 120 -6.55 -7.40 -4.98
N PHE A 121 -5.92 -7.73 -3.85
CA PHE A 121 -6.60 -8.14 -2.63
C PHE A 121 -5.86 -7.56 -1.43
N SER A 122 -6.56 -7.35 -0.34
CA SER A 122 -5.97 -6.93 0.94
C SER A 122 -6.76 -7.54 2.09
N PRO A 123 -6.14 -7.88 3.22
CA PRO A 123 -6.91 -8.19 4.42
C PRO A 123 -7.62 -6.93 4.94
N ARG A 124 -8.51 -7.12 5.90
CA ARG A 124 -8.94 -6.04 6.79
C ARG A 124 -7.72 -5.55 7.58
N LEU A 125 -7.30 -4.31 7.29
CA LEU A 125 -6.21 -3.67 8.03
C LEU A 125 -6.77 -2.90 9.23
N MET A 126 -6.27 -3.28 10.39
CA MET A 126 -6.59 -2.72 11.70
C MET A 126 -5.40 -1.90 12.22
N ARG A 127 -5.65 -0.94 13.11
CA ARG A 127 -4.57 -0.16 13.70
C ARG A 127 -3.85 -0.97 14.77
N TRP A 128 -2.53 -1.00 14.67
CA TRP A 128 -1.65 -1.44 15.73
C TRP A 128 -1.21 -0.23 16.55
N ASN A 129 -1.30 -0.31 17.88
CA ASN A 129 -0.70 0.69 18.76
C ASN A 129 0.65 0.18 19.27
N PHE A 130 1.66 0.13 18.40
CA PHE A 130 2.98 -0.37 18.77
C PHE A 130 3.61 0.48 19.88
N SER A 131 3.31 1.78 19.92
CA SER A 131 3.85 2.67 20.94
C SER A 131 3.45 2.26 22.36
N ALA A 132 2.24 1.73 22.55
CA ALA A 132 1.81 1.19 23.83
C ALA A 132 2.55 -0.09 24.19
N LEU A 133 2.84 -0.95 23.21
CA LEU A 133 3.63 -2.17 23.39
C LEU A 133 5.09 -1.86 23.74
N ALA A 134 5.70 -0.91 23.03
CA ALA A 134 7.08 -0.48 23.25
C ALA A 134 7.29 0.24 24.61
N ALA A 135 6.21 0.76 25.22
CA ALA A 135 6.24 1.41 26.52
C ALA A 135 6.14 0.43 27.70
N VAL A 136 5.82 -0.85 27.46
CA VAL A 136 5.75 -1.88 28.51
C VAL A 136 7.17 -2.21 28.99
N SER A 137 7.41 -2.08 30.29
CA SER A 137 8.72 -2.38 30.86
C SER A 137 9.02 -3.88 30.81
N PRO A 138 10.31 -4.28 30.72
CA PRO A 138 10.71 -5.68 30.78
C PRO A 138 10.12 -6.43 31.98
N GLU A 139 9.95 -5.77 33.14
CA GLU A 139 9.38 -6.41 34.34
C GLU A 139 7.87 -6.70 34.23
N ALA A 140 7.13 -5.92 33.44
CA ALA A 140 5.70 -6.12 33.21
C ALA A 140 5.43 -7.26 32.20
N LEU A 141 6.32 -7.46 31.22
CA LEU A 141 6.29 -8.60 30.28
C LEU A 141 6.44 -9.94 31.00
N VAL A 142 7.17 -9.99 32.11
CA VAL A 142 7.37 -11.19 32.94
C VAL A 142 6.11 -11.56 33.75
N ARG A 143 5.30 -10.57 34.18
CA ARG A 143 4.11 -10.83 35.02
C ARG A 143 2.82 -11.10 34.22
N GLY A 144 2.71 -10.58 33.00
CA GLY A 144 1.53 -10.74 32.13
C GLY A 144 1.75 -11.58 30.87
N GLY A 145 2.99 -12.02 30.62
CA GLY A 145 3.40 -12.62 29.35
C GLY A 145 3.53 -11.58 28.24
N THR A 146 4.47 -11.79 27.32
CA THR A 146 4.63 -11.01 26.08
C THR A 146 3.33 -10.99 25.25
N ASP A 147 2.59 -12.09 25.29
CA ASP A 147 1.38 -12.29 24.50
C ASP A 147 0.24 -11.39 24.96
N GLY A 148 0.11 -11.14 26.27
CA GLY A 148 -0.94 -10.27 26.82
C GLY A 148 -0.76 -8.81 26.41
N ALA A 149 0.49 -8.31 26.42
CA ALA A 149 0.81 -6.94 26.00
C ALA A 149 0.61 -6.74 24.49
N LEU A 150 1.00 -7.74 23.69
CA LEU A 150 0.80 -7.74 22.24
C LEU A 150 -0.70 -7.70 21.90
N GLU A 151 -1.51 -8.56 22.51
CA GLU A 151 -2.96 -8.56 22.28
C GLU A 151 -3.63 -7.24 22.67
N GLN A 152 -3.20 -6.61 23.79
CA GLN A 152 -3.72 -5.29 24.19
C GLN A 152 -3.33 -4.16 23.22
N SER A 153 -2.22 -4.30 22.50
CA SER A 153 -1.77 -3.32 21.51
C SER A 153 -2.56 -3.37 20.19
N LYS A 154 -3.26 -4.49 19.93
CA LYS A 154 -4.12 -4.69 18.76
C LYS A 154 -5.46 -3.98 18.96
N THR A 155 -5.75 -2.97 18.16
CA THR A 155 -6.95 -2.13 18.37
C THR A 155 -8.13 -2.54 17.49
N ASN A 156 -9.34 -2.14 17.88
CA ASN A 156 -10.55 -2.31 17.08
C ASN A 156 -10.81 -1.16 16.09
N PHE A 157 -9.83 -0.27 15.88
CA PHE A 157 -9.91 0.80 14.89
C PHE A 157 -9.43 0.32 13.53
N VAL A 158 -10.20 0.65 12.50
CA VAL A 158 -9.82 0.41 11.12
C VAL A 158 -8.60 1.26 10.77
N ASP A 159 -7.56 0.60 10.26
CA ASP A 159 -6.48 1.30 9.58
C ASP A 159 -6.94 1.73 8.19
N THR A 160 -7.34 0.75 7.38
CA THR A 160 -7.93 0.97 6.06
C THR A 160 -8.70 -0.27 5.62
N LEU A 161 -9.85 -0.08 4.98
CA LEU A 161 -10.55 -1.16 4.28
C LEU A 161 -10.33 -1.07 2.76
N GLY A 162 -9.24 -0.44 2.32
CA GLY A 162 -8.89 -0.23 0.92
C GLY A 162 -8.92 1.25 0.52
N LEU A 163 -8.62 1.53 -0.74
CA LEU A 163 -8.57 2.89 -1.28
C LEU A 163 -9.97 3.33 -1.73
N LYS A 164 -10.40 4.52 -1.30
CA LYS A 164 -11.56 5.24 -1.85
C LYS A 164 -11.07 6.42 -2.68
N ALA A 165 -11.49 6.48 -3.93
CA ALA A 165 -11.31 7.66 -4.78
C ALA A 165 -12.53 8.58 -4.64
N CYS A 166 -12.30 9.89 -4.57
CA CYS A 166 -13.34 10.91 -4.54
C CYS A 166 -13.51 11.55 -5.92
N SER A 167 -14.62 12.27 -6.14
CA SER A 167 -14.86 13.06 -7.36
C SER A 167 -13.77 14.10 -7.66
N THR A 168 -13.04 14.58 -6.65
CA THR A 168 -11.87 15.47 -6.83
C THR A 168 -10.57 14.74 -7.17
N ARG A 169 -10.63 13.42 -7.37
CA ARG A 169 -9.47 12.51 -7.54
C ARG A 169 -8.52 12.47 -6.36
N ARG A 170 -8.94 13.02 -5.22
CA ARG A 170 -8.34 12.67 -3.94
C ARG A 170 -8.60 11.20 -3.69
N VAL A 171 -7.54 10.45 -3.40
CA VAL A 171 -7.63 9.06 -2.94
C VAL A 171 -7.25 9.02 -1.47
N ILE A 172 -8.09 8.37 -0.68
CA ILE A 172 -7.96 8.22 0.77
C ILE A 172 -7.99 6.73 1.15
N ASP A 173 -7.33 6.40 2.24
CA ASP A 173 -7.59 5.15 2.95
C ASP A 173 -9.02 5.18 3.50
N TRP A 174 -9.79 4.13 3.23
CA TRP A 174 -11.21 4.13 3.50
C TRP A 174 -11.52 3.67 4.93
N LEU A 175 -12.40 4.43 5.58
CA LEU A 175 -12.86 4.23 6.97
C LEU A 175 -11.76 4.28 8.04
N THR A 176 -10.59 4.82 7.70
CA THR A 176 -9.49 5.07 8.63
C THR A 176 -9.95 5.76 9.90
N GLY A 177 -9.61 5.16 11.04
CA GLY A 177 -9.86 5.69 12.38
C GLY A 177 -11.26 5.47 12.93
N ARG A 178 -12.14 4.78 12.20
CA ARG A 178 -13.43 4.35 12.74
C ARG A 178 -13.28 3.04 13.52
N LEU A 179 -14.13 2.83 14.52
CA LEU A 179 -14.31 1.49 15.09
C LEU A 179 -14.85 0.55 14.02
N TYR A 180 -14.37 -0.70 14.02
CA TYR A 180 -14.80 -1.67 13.02
C TYR A 180 -16.30 -2.00 13.12
N SER A 181 -16.88 -1.99 14.32
CA SER A 181 -18.32 -2.12 14.54
C SER A 181 -19.11 -1.09 13.73
N ASP A 182 -18.65 0.15 13.72
CA ASP A 182 -19.31 1.26 13.05
C ASP A 182 -19.04 1.22 11.54
N ALA A 183 -17.85 0.77 11.15
CA ALA A 183 -17.48 0.56 9.76
C ALA A 183 -18.43 -0.43 9.07
N LEU A 184 -18.89 -1.47 9.79
CA LEU A 184 -19.87 -2.45 9.30
C LEU A 184 -21.26 -1.87 9.07
N LEU A 185 -21.61 -0.75 9.71
CA LEU A 185 -22.90 -0.08 9.54
C LEU A 185 -22.95 0.82 8.31
N VAL A 186 -21.81 1.21 7.75
CA VAL A 186 -21.76 2.01 6.52
C VAL A 186 -22.34 1.18 5.38
N PRO A 187 -23.42 1.62 4.70
CA PRO A 187 -24.02 0.87 3.61
C PRO A 187 -22.99 0.60 2.52
N TYR A 188 -22.54 -0.64 2.46
CA TYR A 188 -21.61 -1.07 1.44
C TYR A 188 -22.40 -1.45 0.20
N ALA A 189 -22.55 -0.53 -0.74
CA ALA A 189 -23.05 -0.85 -2.09
C ALA A 189 -22.22 -1.95 -2.80
N ARG A 190 -21.06 -2.32 -2.24
CA ARG A 190 -20.08 -3.26 -2.80
C ARG A 190 -19.67 -4.39 -1.85
N ARG A 191 -20.38 -4.59 -0.72
CA ARG A 191 -20.15 -5.74 0.16
C ARG A 191 -20.79 -6.96 -0.46
N ARG A 192 -20.06 -8.06 -0.39
CA ARG A 192 -20.46 -9.35 -0.94
C ARG A 192 -20.83 -10.31 0.17
N ASN A 193 -21.60 -11.33 -0.18
CA ASN A 193 -22.01 -12.40 0.74
C ASN A 193 -20.85 -13.37 1.06
N ASP A 194 -19.74 -13.30 0.34
CA ASP A 194 -18.56 -14.15 0.48
C ASP A 194 -17.45 -13.53 1.35
N GLY A 195 -17.77 -12.51 2.15
CA GLY A 195 -16.83 -11.84 3.05
C GLY A 195 -15.93 -10.80 2.38
N GLY A 196 -16.12 -10.53 1.09
CA GLY A 196 -15.37 -9.52 0.33
C GLY A 196 -16.06 -8.15 0.24
N VAL A 197 -15.25 -7.11 0.07
CA VAL A 197 -15.68 -5.74 -0.23
C VAL A 197 -14.93 -5.25 -1.45
N GLU A 198 -15.64 -4.83 -2.50
CA GLU A 198 -14.96 -4.23 -3.65
C GLU A 198 -14.53 -2.79 -3.36
N VAL A 199 -13.26 -2.47 -3.62
CA VAL A 199 -12.62 -1.18 -3.35
C VAL A 199 -11.86 -0.65 -4.55
N PHE A 200 -11.63 0.66 -4.69
CA PHE A 200 -11.00 1.18 -5.92
C PHE A 200 -9.61 0.56 -6.13
N GLY A 201 -8.86 0.45 -5.05
CA GLY A 201 -7.58 -0.24 -4.97
C GLY A 201 -7.31 -0.69 -3.55
N VAL A 202 -6.15 -1.30 -3.35
CA VAL A 202 -5.67 -1.77 -2.04
C VAL A 202 -4.51 -0.89 -1.58
N SER A 203 -4.36 -0.72 -0.27
CA SER A 203 -3.25 0.04 0.32
C SER A 203 -1.93 -0.70 0.11
N GLY A 204 -0.83 0.03 -0.01
CA GLY A 204 0.52 -0.52 -0.15
C GLY A 204 1.03 -1.35 1.04
N ALA A 205 0.33 -1.38 2.18
CA ALA A 205 0.82 -2.00 3.42
C ALA A 205 0.89 -3.54 3.41
N LEU A 206 -0.20 -4.20 2.97
CA LEU A 206 -0.25 -5.66 2.81
C LEU A 206 -1.15 -6.07 1.62
N PRO A 207 -0.84 -5.63 0.39
CA PRO A 207 -1.60 -6.03 -0.78
C PRO A 207 -1.11 -7.38 -1.34
N LEU A 208 -2.05 -8.25 -1.71
CA LEU A 208 -1.82 -9.43 -2.54
C LEU A 208 -2.23 -9.11 -3.98
N TYR A 209 -1.33 -9.33 -4.92
CA TYR A 209 -1.57 -9.14 -6.35
C TYR A 209 -1.51 -10.46 -7.10
N ARG A 210 -2.44 -10.64 -8.04
CA ARG A 210 -2.39 -11.71 -9.03
C ARG A 210 -1.34 -11.37 -10.08
N VAL A 211 -0.40 -12.27 -10.34
CA VAL A 211 0.71 -12.04 -11.28
C VAL A 211 0.21 -11.76 -12.71
N SER A 212 -0.82 -12.47 -13.18
CA SER A 212 -1.43 -12.19 -14.49
C SER A 212 -2.05 -10.79 -14.59
N ALA A 213 -2.57 -10.27 -13.47
CA ALA A 213 -3.10 -8.91 -13.43
C ALA A 213 -1.97 -7.88 -13.48
N LEU A 214 -0.89 -8.12 -12.74
CA LEU A 214 0.31 -7.28 -12.78
C LEU A 214 0.88 -7.17 -14.19
N HIS A 215 0.95 -8.26 -14.96
CA HIS A 215 1.43 -8.23 -16.36
C HIS A 215 0.65 -7.27 -17.25
N SER A 216 -0.67 -7.16 -17.05
CA SER A 216 -1.49 -6.22 -17.80
C SER A 216 -1.46 -4.78 -17.29
N ALA A 217 -0.74 -4.55 -16.19
CA ALA A 217 -0.68 -3.26 -15.52
C ALA A 217 0.74 -2.77 -15.31
N LEU A 218 1.80 -3.44 -15.78
CA LEU A 218 3.17 -3.00 -15.58
C LEU A 218 3.39 -1.57 -16.10
N CYS A 219 4.35 -0.87 -15.50
CA CYS A 219 4.76 0.46 -15.92
C CYS A 219 6.25 0.43 -16.25
N ASP A 220 6.59 0.52 -17.54
CA ASP A 220 7.98 0.39 -18.01
C ASP A 220 8.63 -0.94 -17.53
N GLY A 221 7.84 -2.03 -17.57
CA GLY A 221 8.24 -3.37 -17.11
C GLY A 221 8.35 -3.53 -15.59
N ASN A 222 7.92 -2.55 -14.79
CA ASN A 222 7.96 -2.58 -13.33
C ASN A 222 6.55 -2.68 -12.70
N LEU A 223 6.50 -3.17 -11.46
CA LEU A 223 5.27 -3.25 -10.66
C LEU A 223 4.72 -1.83 -10.38
N PHE A 224 5.56 -1.00 -9.80
CA PHE A 224 5.32 0.43 -9.56
C PHE A 224 6.02 1.29 -10.60
N ASP A 225 5.52 2.50 -10.79
CA ASP A 225 6.21 3.48 -11.63
C ASP A 225 7.62 3.75 -11.07
N PRO A 226 8.71 3.50 -11.85
CA PRO A 226 10.08 3.65 -11.36
C PRO A 226 10.48 5.12 -11.08
N ASP A 227 9.71 6.10 -11.54
CA ASP A 227 9.94 7.51 -11.20
C ASP A 227 9.34 7.88 -9.81
N TYR A 228 8.61 6.96 -9.18
CA TYR A 228 8.02 7.14 -7.86
C TYR A 228 8.98 6.54 -6.83
N GLY A 229 9.36 7.31 -5.80
CA GLY A 229 10.15 6.79 -4.69
C GLY A 229 9.24 6.17 -3.63
N SER A 230 8.47 7.04 -2.97
CA SER A 230 7.41 6.65 -2.04
C SER A 230 6.17 7.54 -2.21
N TYR A 231 5.03 7.03 -1.73
CA TYR A 231 3.69 7.59 -1.86
C TYR A 231 3.13 7.65 -3.29
N LYS A 232 1.84 7.25 -3.40
CA LYS A 232 1.01 7.24 -4.62
C LYS A 232 1.35 6.13 -5.61
N GLU A 233 2.34 5.30 -5.35
CA GLU A 233 2.64 4.11 -6.15
C GLU A 233 1.50 3.08 -6.09
N ASP A 234 0.88 2.92 -4.93
CA ASP A 234 -0.28 2.05 -4.69
C ASP A 234 -1.54 2.59 -5.41
N VAL A 235 -1.81 3.89 -5.32
CA VAL A 235 -2.88 4.57 -6.03
C VAL A 235 -2.70 4.46 -7.54
N ASP A 236 -1.48 4.63 -8.01
CA ASP A 236 -1.14 4.52 -9.42
C ASP A 236 -1.34 3.10 -9.96
N LEU A 237 -0.83 2.09 -9.24
CA LEU A 237 -1.02 0.68 -9.60
C LEU A 237 -2.50 0.28 -9.56
N ALA A 238 -3.24 0.72 -8.53
CA ALA A 238 -4.68 0.50 -8.45
C ALA A 238 -5.41 1.04 -9.68
N TRP A 239 -5.06 2.25 -10.12
CA TRP A 239 -5.66 2.87 -11.29
C TRP A 239 -5.33 2.10 -12.58
N ARG A 240 -4.06 1.71 -12.76
CA ARG A 240 -3.63 0.88 -13.91
C ARG A 240 -4.36 -0.46 -13.95
N LEU A 241 -4.48 -1.15 -12.82
CA LEU A 241 -5.23 -2.40 -12.71
C LEU A 241 -6.71 -2.20 -13.05
N ARG A 242 -7.32 -1.11 -12.57
CA ARG A 242 -8.71 -0.77 -12.91
C ARG A 242 -8.88 -0.52 -14.40
N LEU A 243 -7.99 0.26 -15.02
CA LEU A 243 -7.99 0.48 -16.48
C LEU A 243 -7.86 -0.84 -17.25
N ALA A 244 -7.01 -1.75 -16.80
CA ALA A 244 -6.84 -3.09 -17.37
C ALA A 244 -8.03 -4.04 -17.11
N GLY A 245 -9.08 -3.58 -16.41
CA GLY A 245 -10.33 -4.31 -16.18
C GLY A 245 -10.33 -5.21 -14.96
N TRP A 246 -9.29 -5.13 -14.12
CA TRP A 246 -9.21 -5.93 -12.90
C TRP A 246 -10.00 -5.30 -11.75
N ARG A 247 -10.59 -6.18 -10.94
CA ARG A 247 -11.22 -5.81 -9.69
C ARG A 247 -10.23 -5.87 -8.52
N ALA A 248 -10.56 -5.16 -7.46
CA ALA A 248 -9.81 -5.14 -6.22
C ALA A 248 -10.74 -5.33 -5.02
N PHE A 249 -10.31 -6.13 -4.06
CA PHE A 249 -11.12 -6.53 -2.90
C PHE A 249 -10.39 -6.39 -1.58
N THR A 250 -11.12 -6.01 -0.53
CA THR A 250 -10.73 -6.23 0.85
C THR A 250 -11.47 -7.45 1.39
N VAL A 251 -10.72 -8.40 1.92
CA VAL A 251 -11.22 -9.66 2.50
C VAL A 251 -11.42 -9.44 4.00
N LEU A 252 -12.67 -9.27 4.42
CA LEU A 252 -13.00 -8.79 5.77
C LEU A 252 -12.61 -9.77 6.89
N ASP A 253 -12.57 -11.07 6.57
CA ASP A 253 -12.26 -12.12 7.55
C ASP A 253 -10.76 -12.39 7.70
N ALA A 254 -9.93 -11.90 6.76
CA ALA A 254 -8.48 -11.91 6.87
C ALA A 254 -8.06 -10.64 7.61
N VAL A 255 -7.27 -10.74 8.67
CA VAL A 255 -6.97 -9.61 9.56
C VAL A 255 -5.46 -9.41 9.67
N ALA A 256 -5.03 -8.15 9.60
CA ALA A 256 -3.68 -7.74 9.96
C ALA A 256 -3.70 -6.36 10.62
N TYR A 257 -2.68 -6.07 11.41
CA TYR A 257 -2.50 -4.85 12.18
C TYR A 257 -1.32 -4.04 11.65
N HIS A 258 -1.45 -2.72 11.62
CA HIS A 258 -0.49 -1.79 11.02
C HIS A 258 -0.25 -0.59 11.95
N ASP A 259 1.01 -0.30 12.28
CA ASP A 259 1.38 0.82 13.19
C ASP A 259 1.51 2.17 12.46
N ARG A 260 1.65 2.18 11.13
CA ARG A 260 1.91 3.37 10.30
C ARG A 260 3.11 4.17 10.81
N THR A 261 4.32 3.60 10.73
CA THR A 261 5.58 4.33 11.05
C THR A 261 5.67 5.64 10.25
N ALA A 262 5.15 5.64 9.03
CA ALA A 262 4.96 6.83 8.21
C ALA A 262 3.68 7.60 8.57
N ALA A 263 3.53 7.97 9.85
CA ALA A 263 2.47 8.79 10.46
C ALA A 263 1.29 9.10 9.52
N GLY A 264 0.31 8.19 9.38
CA GLY A 264 -0.95 8.39 8.64
C GLY A 264 -1.89 9.39 9.33
N PRO A 265 -2.88 9.98 8.64
CA PRO A 265 -3.84 10.84 9.33
C PRO A 265 -4.78 9.96 10.17
N GLN A 266 -5.14 10.43 11.37
CA GLN A 266 -6.03 9.68 12.27
C GLN A 266 -7.48 9.62 11.76
N ASP A 267 -7.84 10.48 10.82
CA ASP A 267 -9.11 10.50 10.10
C ASP A 267 -8.91 11.05 8.68
N THR A 268 -9.96 11.07 7.85
CA THR A 268 -9.88 11.51 6.45
C THR A 268 -10.16 13.00 6.24
N SER A 269 -10.34 13.78 7.32
CA SER A 269 -10.67 15.21 7.25
C SER A 269 -9.52 16.04 6.67
N ASP A 270 -9.85 17.21 6.13
CA ASP A 270 -8.85 18.17 5.65
C ASP A 270 -7.96 18.68 6.78
N ARG A 271 -8.48 18.78 8.01
CA ARG A 271 -7.73 19.23 9.17
C ARG A 271 -6.67 18.21 9.57
N ALA A 272 -7.04 16.93 9.69
CA ALA A 272 -6.10 15.86 10.01
C ALA A 272 -5.04 15.70 8.91
N ALA A 273 -5.45 15.75 7.64
CA ALA A 273 -4.53 15.72 6.51
C ALA A 273 -3.50 16.86 6.56
N ARG A 274 -3.92 18.10 6.90
CA ARG A 274 -3.00 19.24 7.07
C ARG A 274 -2.06 19.07 8.25
N ALA A 275 -2.56 18.64 9.41
CA ALA A 275 -1.74 18.45 10.61
C ALA A 275 -0.66 17.37 10.39
N GLN A 276 -1.03 16.29 9.72
CA GLN A 276 -0.11 15.23 9.34
C GLN A 276 0.89 15.69 8.28
N TYR A 277 0.44 16.46 7.27
CA TYR A 277 1.32 17.00 6.23
C TYR A 277 2.46 17.82 6.83
N GLN A 278 2.22 18.59 7.89
CA GLN A 278 3.25 19.38 8.57
C GLN A 278 4.34 18.55 9.26
N LYS A 279 4.04 17.30 9.63
CA LYS A 279 5.00 16.40 10.30
C LYS A 279 5.91 15.63 9.34
N LYS A 280 5.64 15.67 8.03
CA LYS A 280 6.39 14.90 7.03
C LYS A 280 7.66 15.64 6.60
N PRO A 281 8.76 14.91 6.34
CA PRO A 281 9.95 15.49 5.72
C PRO A 281 9.63 16.16 4.37
N ASP A 282 10.37 17.22 4.05
CA ASP A 282 10.23 18.02 2.84
C ASP A 282 10.23 17.20 1.55
N TYR A 283 11.16 16.25 1.47
CA TYR A 283 11.26 15.34 0.34
C TYR A 283 9.96 14.55 0.13
N VAL A 284 9.41 13.96 1.20
CA VAL A 284 8.16 13.19 1.16
C VAL A 284 6.98 14.05 0.73
N ARG A 285 6.91 15.30 1.24
CA ARG A 285 5.88 16.27 0.86
C ARG A 285 5.92 16.59 -0.62
N SER A 286 7.11 16.93 -1.12
CA SER A 286 7.34 17.27 -2.53
C SER A 286 7.00 16.07 -3.44
N GLN A 287 7.44 14.86 -3.09
CA GLN A 287 7.10 13.65 -3.83
C GLN A 287 5.62 13.34 -3.83
N SER A 288 4.94 13.43 -2.68
CA SER A 288 3.51 13.14 -2.59
C SER A 288 2.68 14.06 -3.49
N TYR A 289 3.01 15.35 -3.53
CA TYR A 289 2.35 16.32 -4.42
C TYR A 289 2.67 16.05 -5.90
N ARG A 290 3.96 15.86 -6.22
CA ARG A 290 4.42 15.53 -7.58
C ARG A 290 3.75 14.27 -8.12
N ASN A 291 3.86 13.16 -7.39
CA ASN A 291 3.36 11.85 -7.80
C ASN A 291 1.83 11.88 -7.96
N HIS A 292 1.11 12.66 -7.14
CA HIS A 292 -0.34 12.84 -7.32
C HIS A 292 -0.67 13.40 -8.71
N LEU A 293 -0.01 14.50 -9.13
CA LEU A 293 -0.25 15.10 -10.44
C LEU A 293 0.18 14.17 -11.59
N LEU A 294 1.34 13.52 -11.46
CA LEU A 294 1.79 12.54 -12.45
C LEU A 294 0.81 11.36 -12.59
N THR A 295 0.21 10.90 -11.50
CA THR A 295 -0.83 9.84 -11.53
C THR A 295 -2.06 10.31 -12.31
N LEU A 296 -2.48 11.56 -12.17
CA LEU A 296 -3.59 12.13 -12.95
C LEU A 296 -3.25 12.20 -14.44
N PHE A 297 -2.10 12.80 -14.77
CA PHE A 297 -1.66 12.91 -16.16
C PHE A 297 -1.51 11.55 -16.82
N LYS A 298 -1.02 10.55 -16.08
CA LYS A 298 -0.79 9.21 -16.58
C LYS A 298 -2.08 8.41 -16.79
N ASN A 299 -3.04 8.46 -15.85
CA ASN A 299 -4.12 7.48 -15.82
C ASN A 299 -5.52 8.04 -16.11
N GLU A 300 -5.76 9.33 -15.93
CA GLU A 300 -7.12 9.88 -16.04
C GLU A 300 -7.62 9.87 -17.50
N LEU A 301 -8.91 9.66 -17.70
CA LEU A 301 -9.55 9.67 -19.02
C LEU A 301 -10.12 11.05 -19.32
N TRP A 302 -9.94 11.53 -20.55
CA TRP A 302 -10.33 12.90 -20.91
C TRP A 302 -11.84 13.16 -20.76
N GLN A 303 -12.69 12.15 -20.97
CA GLN A 303 -14.13 12.26 -20.76
C GLN A 303 -14.48 12.60 -19.31
N ASN A 304 -13.76 11.96 -18.38
CA ASN A 304 -13.91 12.17 -16.95
C ASN A 304 -13.36 13.55 -16.53
N LEU A 305 -12.34 14.06 -17.22
CA LEU A 305 -11.85 15.44 -17.07
C LEU A 305 -12.86 16.48 -17.57
N LEU A 306 -13.66 16.17 -18.59
CA LEU A 306 -14.70 17.11 -19.04
C LEU A 306 -15.82 17.25 -18.00
N ILE A 307 -16.17 16.16 -17.31
CA ILE A 307 -17.27 16.16 -16.34
C ILE A 307 -16.82 16.77 -15.01
N ASP A 308 -15.69 16.32 -14.46
CA ASP A 308 -15.26 16.70 -13.11
C ASP A 308 -14.07 17.67 -13.11
N GLY A 309 -13.64 18.15 -14.28
CA GLY A 309 -12.44 18.97 -14.45
C GLY A 309 -12.44 20.23 -13.62
N VAL A 310 -13.59 20.88 -13.45
CA VAL A 310 -13.73 22.07 -12.59
C VAL A 310 -13.45 21.72 -11.12
N SER A 311 -14.03 20.63 -10.62
CA SER A 311 -13.83 20.19 -9.24
C SER A 311 -12.40 19.72 -8.97
N ILE A 312 -11.80 19.00 -9.94
CA ILE A 312 -10.39 18.60 -9.89
C ILE A 312 -9.50 19.83 -9.89
N PHE A 313 -9.70 20.75 -10.85
CA PHE A 313 -8.92 21.97 -10.97
C PHE A 313 -8.97 22.81 -9.69
N TRP A 314 -10.16 22.99 -9.10
CA TRP A 314 -10.29 23.76 -7.87
C TRP A 314 -9.60 23.09 -6.69
N TYR A 315 -9.65 21.75 -6.60
CA TYR A 315 -8.94 21.01 -5.57
C TYR A 315 -7.41 21.11 -5.73
N GLU A 316 -6.90 20.99 -6.96
CA GLU A 316 -5.48 21.17 -7.27
C GLU A 316 -5.03 22.61 -7.02
N LEU A 317 -5.84 23.60 -7.39
CA LEU A 317 -5.54 25.03 -7.16
C LEU A 317 -5.46 25.37 -5.67
N LYS A 318 -6.34 24.80 -4.83
CA LYS A 318 -6.25 24.95 -3.37
C LYS A 318 -4.94 24.39 -2.82
N LYS A 319 -4.52 23.20 -3.26
CA LYS A 319 -3.25 22.60 -2.85
C LYS A 319 -2.07 23.43 -3.34
N PHE A 320 -2.09 23.86 -4.60
CA PHE A 320 -1.09 24.72 -5.19
C PHE A 320 -0.93 26.01 -4.39
N GLY A 321 -2.03 26.73 -4.12
CA GLY A 321 -2.02 27.98 -3.35
C GLY A 321 -1.51 27.78 -1.93
N TYR A 322 -1.93 26.70 -1.25
CA TYR A 322 -1.40 26.36 0.07
C TYR A 322 0.12 26.15 0.06
N LEU A 323 0.65 25.40 -0.92
CA LEU A 323 2.08 25.16 -1.05
C LEU A 323 2.85 26.40 -1.49
N LEU A 324 2.26 27.23 -2.34
CA LEU A 324 2.87 28.49 -2.78
C LEU A 324 3.12 29.42 -1.59
N VAL A 325 2.16 29.51 -0.67
CA VAL A 325 2.27 30.37 0.53
C VAL A 325 3.13 29.71 1.61
N ARG A 326 2.95 28.42 1.91
CA ARG A 326 3.57 27.77 3.08
C ARG A 326 4.91 27.10 2.78
N HIS A 327 5.11 26.64 1.54
CA HIS A 327 6.25 25.80 1.14
C HIS A 327 6.72 26.07 -0.31
N PRO A 328 7.03 27.33 -0.69
CA PRO A 328 7.29 27.70 -2.08
C PRO A 328 8.47 26.93 -2.71
N HIS A 329 9.51 26.64 -1.93
CA HIS A 329 10.66 25.83 -2.38
C HIS A 329 10.27 24.38 -2.71
N LEU A 330 9.37 23.75 -1.93
CA LEU A 330 8.87 22.41 -2.23
C LEU A 330 8.03 22.39 -3.50
N LEU A 331 7.23 23.45 -3.70
CA LEU A 331 6.41 23.61 -4.88
C LEU A 331 7.28 23.78 -6.14
N ALA A 332 8.29 24.65 -6.09
CA ALA A 332 9.23 24.86 -7.18
C ALA A 332 9.95 23.56 -7.55
N ARG A 333 10.48 22.82 -6.56
CA ARG A 333 11.11 21.51 -6.77
C ARG A 333 10.13 20.50 -7.39
N ALA A 334 8.91 20.43 -6.87
CA ALA A 334 7.91 19.51 -7.40
C ALA A 334 7.58 19.80 -8.86
N TRP A 335 7.37 21.08 -9.23
CA TRP A 335 7.07 21.46 -10.62
C TRP A 335 8.25 21.28 -11.56
N TYR A 336 9.49 21.54 -11.11
CA TYR A 336 10.69 21.19 -11.87
C TYR A 336 10.71 19.70 -12.23
N ASP A 337 10.48 18.82 -11.23
CA ASP A 337 10.41 17.39 -11.46
C ASP A 337 9.22 16.98 -12.35
N ILE A 338 8.04 17.59 -12.17
CA ILE A 338 6.85 17.31 -13.02
C ILE A 338 7.19 17.60 -14.48
N ILE A 339 7.69 18.80 -14.78
CA ILE A 339 8.02 19.21 -16.15
C ILE A 339 9.08 18.28 -16.76
N ARG A 340 10.13 17.97 -15.99
CA ARG A 340 11.20 17.05 -16.40
C ARG A 340 10.69 15.64 -16.69
N LEU A 341 9.75 15.12 -15.88
CA LEU A 341 9.20 13.77 -16.00
C LEU A 341 8.00 13.68 -16.95
N LEU A 342 7.43 14.81 -17.38
CA LEU A 342 6.21 14.85 -18.17
C LEU A 342 6.30 14.05 -19.49
N PRO A 343 7.39 14.14 -20.30
CA PRO A 343 7.51 13.35 -21.53
C PRO A 343 7.48 11.84 -21.27
N ARG A 344 8.17 11.38 -20.20
CA ARG A 344 8.18 9.97 -19.79
C ARG A 344 6.80 9.54 -19.27
N THR A 345 6.13 10.41 -18.52
CA THR A 345 4.78 10.17 -18.02
C THR A 345 3.78 9.97 -19.17
N PHE A 346 3.88 10.75 -20.25
CA PHE A 346 3.06 10.54 -21.44
C PHE A 346 3.42 9.27 -22.23
N LYS A 347 4.67 8.83 -22.23
CA LYS A 347 5.04 7.50 -22.77
C LYS A 347 4.36 6.39 -21.96
N LYS A 348 4.43 6.45 -20.63
CA LYS A 348 3.78 5.51 -19.70
C LYS A 348 2.26 5.55 -19.80
N ARG A 349 1.68 6.72 -20.06
CA ARG A 349 0.25 6.86 -20.37
C ARG A 349 -0.13 6.05 -21.61
N ARG A 350 0.65 6.11 -22.69
CA ARG A 350 0.35 5.33 -23.90
C ARG A 350 0.34 3.82 -23.63
N GLU A 351 1.29 3.34 -22.84
CA GLU A 351 1.32 1.94 -22.35
C GLU A 351 0.06 1.61 -21.53
N ALA A 352 -0.28 2.41 -20.52
CA ALA A 352 -1.47 2.20 -19.70
C ALA A 352 -2.78 2.23 -20.52
N MET A 353 -2.87 3.13 -21.51
CA MET A 353 -4.02 3.24 -22.41
C MET A 353 -4.10 2.09 -23.42
N HIS A 354 -2.96 1.51 -23.82
CA HIS A 354 -2.91 0.32 -24.67
C HIS A 354 -3.46 -0.92 -23.95
N HIS A 355 -3.16 -1.07 -22.65
CA HIS A 355 -3.68 -2.16 -21.83
C HIS A 355 -5.10 -1.94 -21.29
N LYS A 356 -5.68 -0.76 -21.51
CA LYS A 356 -7.02 -0.41 -21.01
C LYS A 356 -8.09 -1.31 -21.64
N LYS A 357 -8.85 -1.99 -20.80
CA LYS A 357 -9.98 -2.84 -21.19
C LYS A 357 -11.35 -2.26 -20.83
N ILE A 358 -11.42 -1.25 -19.97
CA ILE A 358 -12.69 -0.63 -19.56
C ILE A 358 -12.88 0.77 -20.14
N GLY A 359 -14.15 1.12 -20.37
CA GLY A 359 -14.57 2.46 -20.77
C GLY A 359 -14.62 3.45 -19.60
N TRP A 360 -14.67 4.74 -19.92
CA TRP A 360 -14.69 5.82 -18.93
C TRP A 360 -15.90 5.75 -17.99
N MET A 361 -17.07 5.29 -18.46
CA MET A 361 -18.28 5.13 -17.64
C MET A 361 -18.12 4.08 -16.53
N ILE A 362 -17.43 2.97 -16.81
CA ILE A 362 -17.20 1.92 -15.80
C ILE A 362 -16.24 2.46 -14.74
N LEU A 363 -15.16 3.09 -15.18
CA LEU A 363 -14.19 3.71 -14.29
C LEU A 363 -14.83 4.82 -13.44
N ARG A 364 -15.76 5.59 -14.03
CA ARG A 364 -16.46 6.70 -13.39
C ARG A 364 -17.20 6.32 -12.12
N ARG A 365 -17.72 5.09 -12.04
CA ARG A 365 -18.43 4.59 -10.84
C ARG A 365 -17.61 4.68 -9.55
N TRP A 366 -16.28 4.85 -9.64
CA TRP A 366 -15.41 5.05 -8.48
C TRP A 366 -15.30 6.50 -8.02
N TRP A 367 -15.74 7.47 -8.84
CA TRP A 367 -15.66 8.90 -8.54
C TRP A 367 -16.95 9.43 -7.93
N ASP A 368 -18.08 8.78 -8.21
CA ASP A 368 -19.44 9.21 -7.85
C ASP A 368 -19.84 8.79 -6.40
N VAL A 369 -18.89 8.44 -5.52
CA VAL A 369 -19.12 7.87 -4.17
C VAL A 369 -18.63 8.76 -3.03
#